data_AF-A0A0Q3QPZ3-F1
#
_entry.id   AF-A0A0Q3QPZ3-F1
#
_cell.length_a   1.000
_cell.length_b   1.000
_cell.length_c   1.000
_cell.angle_alpha   90.00
_cell.angle_beta   90.00
_cell.angle_gamma   90.00
#
_symmetry.space_group_name_H-M   'P 1'
#
loop_
_entity.id
_entity.type
_entity.pdbx_description
1 polymer ?
#
loop_
_entity_poly.entity_id
_entity_poly.type
_entity_poly.pdbx_seq_one_letter_code
_entity_poly.pdbx_strand_id
1 'polypeptide(L)'
;MIVSYFLVFLLAAIPLFELITVIPLAIIGGLAPVPVAILGFLGNLLTILLLIVFVDKIKLLLRTRKQKRNVVTEVEGGEDQYTEGTEPEQDSKKQKRARVLFDKYGLPGLTIFGPLLVGSHISAFMGMSFGSSRGLVTGWMIASLVIWTIVSTVLANSGVSFLAPDLKENGFLLRIFQ
;
A
#
# COMPACT_ATOMS: atom_id res chain seq x y z
N MET A 1 24.29 1.05 -12.88
CA MET A 1 23.50 2.19 -12.31
C MET A 1 22.00 2.17 -12.66
N ILE A 2 21.59 2.29 -13.93
CA ILE A 2 20.14 2.32 -14.29
C ILE A 2 19.38 1.05 -13.85
N VAL A 3 20.04 -0.10 -13.93
CA VAL A 3 19.51 -1.41 -13.55
C VAL A 3 19.15 -1.46 -12.06
N SER A 4 20.00 -0.92 -11.18
CA SER A 4 19.76 -0.92 -9.74
C SER A 4 18.50 -0.10 -9.38
N TYR A 5 18.31 1.04 -10.03
CA TYR A 5 17.11 1.87 -9.85
C TYR A 5 15.85 1.20 -10.39
N PHE A 6 15.94 0.56 -11.55
CA PHE A 6 14.83 -0.23 -12.09
C PHE A 6 14.46 -1.40 -11.17
N LEU A 7 15.46 -2.05 -10.56
CA LEU A 7 15.26 -3.12 -9.59
C LEU A 7 14.56 -2.60 -8.31
N VAL A 8 14.89 -1.40 -7.83
CA VAL A 8 14.15 -0.75 -6.73
C VAL A 8 12.67 -0.57 -7.09
N PHE A 9 12.37 -0.07 -8.29
CA PHE A 9 11.00 0.08 -8.76
C PHE A 9 10.28 -1.28 -8.80
N LEU A 10 10.92 -2.32 -9.34
CA LEU A 10 10.34 -3.66 -9.42
C LEU A 10 10.10 -4.26 -8.04
N LEU A 11 11.05 -4.16 -7.10
CA LEU A 11 10.85 -4.68 -5.75
C LEU A 11 9.72 -3.94 -5.02
N ALA A 12 9.65 -2.62 -5.15
CA ALA A 12 8.59 -1.83 -4.52
C ALA A 12 7.20 -2.15 -5.10
N ALA A 13 7.15 -2.64 -6.34
CA ALA A 13 5.92 -3.10 -6.98
C ALA A 13 5.50 -4.50 -6.54
N ILE A 14 6.33 -5.27 -5.81
CA ILE A 14 5.91 -6.58 -5.30
C ILE A 14 5.01 -6.35 -4.07
N PRO A 15 3.74 -6.80 -4.07
CA PRO A 15 2.92 -6.77 -2.88
C PRO A 15 3.63 -7.54 -1.76
N LEU A 16 3.67 -6.98 -0.55
CA LEU A 16 4.46 -7.42 0.62
C LEU A 16 5.88 -6.84 0.74
N PHE A 17 6.49 -6.40 -0.36
CA PHE A 17 7.73 -5.62 -0.32
C PHE A 17 7.37 -4.14 -0.22
N GLU A 18 6.95 -3.77 0.98
CA GLU A 18 6.50 -2.43 1.27
C GLU A 18 7.65 -1.42 1.18
N LEU A 19 7.32 -0.17 0.85
CA LEU A 19 8.28 0.92 0.74
C LEU A 19 9.15 1.10 1.99
N ILE A 20 8.62 0.75 3.17
CA ILE A 20 9.33 0.80 4.45
C ILE A 20 10.51 -0.17 4.52
N THR A 21 10.52 -1.21 3.69
CA THR A 21 11.62 -2.17 3.58
C THR A 21 12.48 -1.86 2.37
N VAL A 22 11.86 -1.60 1.22
CA VAL A 22 12.57 -1.41 -0.05
C VAL A 22 13.42 -0.14 -0.05
N ILE A 23 12.88 0.99 0.45
CA ILE A 23 13.60 2.28 0.45
C ILE A 23 14.85 2.21 1.35
N PRO A 24 14.77 1.79 2.63
CA PRO A 24 15.97 1.70 3.45
C PRO A 24 17.00 0.73 2.90
N LEU A 25 16.56 -0.44 2.40
CA LEU A 25 17.47 -1.44 1.85
C LEU A 25 18.25 -0.89 0.64
N ALA A 26 17.58 -0.16 -0.25
CA ALA A 26 18.20 0.47 -1.41
C ALA A 26 19.21 1.57 -1.03
N ILE A 27 18.87 2.41 -0.03
CA ILE A 27 19.75 3.47 0.46
C ILE A 27 20.97 2.89 1.18
N ILE A 28 20.78 1.87 2.02
CA ILE A 28 21.87 1.10 2.65
C ILE A 28 22.75 0.44 1.57
N GLY A 29 22.14 0.02 0.46
CA GLY A 29 22.84 -0.48 -0.71
C GLY A 29 23.66 0.55 -1.48
N GLY A 30 23.69 1.81 -1.04
CA GLY A 30 24.48 2.91 -1.62
C GLY A 30 23.76 3.70 -2.70
N LEU A 31 22.48 3.46 -2.95
CA LEU A 31 21.74 4.23 -3.95
C LEU A 31 21.33 5.60 -3.41
N ALA A 32 21.37 6.61 -4.29
CA ALA A 32 21.00 7.98 -3.92
C ALA A 32 19.55 8.06 -3.39
N PRO A 33 19.28 8.73 -2.25
CA PRO A 33 17.99 8.68 -1.57
C PRO A 33 16.81 9.21 -2.41
N VAL A 34 17.00 10.30 -3.14
CA VAL A 34 15.92 10.96 -3.90
C VAL A 34 15.34 10.06 -5.01
N PRO A 35 16.14 9.51 -5.95
CA PRO A 35 15.61 8.61 -6.96
C PRO A 35 15.04 7.31 -6.38
N VAL A 36 15.62 6.79 -5.28
CA VAL A 36 15.06 5.63 -4.56
C VAL A 36 13.67 5.95 -4.01
N ALA A 37 13.50 7.13 -3.38
CA ALA A 37 12.21 7.55 -2.82
C ALA A 37 11.13 7.65 -3.91
N ILE A 38 11.48 8.27 -5.05
CA ILE A 38 10.55 8.43 -6.19
C ILE A 38 10.18 7.06 -6.76
N LEU A 39 11.16 6.20 -7.03
CA LEU A 39 10.92 4.90 -7.67
C LEU A 39 10.21 3.93 -6.72
N GLY A 40 10.58 3.93 -5.44
CA GLY A 40 9.90 3.15 -4.41
C GLY A 40 8.44 3.57 -4.24
N PHE A 41 8.18 4.88 -4.20
CA PHE A 41 6.82 5.42 -4.15
C PHE A 41 6.02 5.05 -5.40
N LEU A 42 6.56 5.24 -6.60
CA LEU A 42 5.85 4.98 -7.85
C LEU A 42 5.56 3.48 -8.05
N GLY A 43 6.53 2.61 -7.76
CA GLY A 43 6.34 1.15 -7.88
C GLY A 43 5.22 0.67 -6.96
N ASN A 44 5.21 1.13 -5.72
CA ASN A 44 4.21 0.75 -4.73
C ASN A 44 2.84 1.40 -4.99
N LEU A 45 2.82 2.69 -5.38
CA LEU A 45 1.58 3.39 -5.75
C LEU A 45 0.88 2.67 -6.92
N LEU A 46 1.62 2.24 -7.93
CA LEU A 46 1.07 1.57 -9.10
C LEU A 46 0.28 0.31 -8.71
N THR A 47 0.82 -0.54 -7.84
CA THR A 47 0.16 -1.78 -7.45
C THR A 47 -1.02 -1.56 -6.52
N ILE A 48 -0.95 -0.57 -5.64
CA ILE A 48 -2.10 -0.18 -4.81
C ILE A 48 -3.23 0.37 -5.67
N LEU A 49 -2.95 1.24 -6.64
CA LEU A 49 -3.96 1.74 -7.57
C LEU A 49 -4.58 0.61 -8.39
N LEU A 50 -3.76 -0.32 -8.88
CA LEU A 50 -4.24 -1.50 -9.60
C LEU A 50 -5.16 -2.35 -8.72
N LEU A 51 -4.78 -2.59 -7.46
CA LEU A 51 -5.60 -3.32 -6.49
C LEU A 51 -6.93 -2.61 -6.21
N ILE A 52 -6.91 -1.30 -5.99
CA ILE A 52 -8.13 -0.51 -5.75
C ILE A 52 -9.07 -0.61 -6.96
N VAL A 53 -8.56 -0.40 -8.17
CA VAL A 53 -9.36 -0.50 -9.42
C VAL A 53 -9.89 -1.92 -9.63
N PHE A 54 -9.09 -2.93 -9.33
CA PHE A 54 -9.48 -4.33 -9.42
C PHE A 54 -10.64 -4.66 -8.48
N VAL A 55 -10.53 -4.27 -7.20
CA VAL A 55 -11.60 -4.46 -6.21
C VAL A 55 -12.86 -3.69 -6.60
N ASP A 56 -12.72 -2.46 -7.08
CA ASP A 56 -13.83 -1.63 -7.55
C ASP A 56 -14.58 -2.28 -8.74
N LYS A 57 -13.84 -2.78 -9.73
CA LYS A 57 -14.40 -3.52 -10.88
C LYS A 57 -15.14 -4.78 -10.47
N ILE A 58 -14.59 -5.56 -9.52
CA ILE A 58 -15.26 -6.75 -8.99
C ILE A 58 -16.57 -6.37 -8.29
N LYS A 59 -16.55 -5.32 -7.46
CA LYS A 59 -17.76 -4.84 -6.77
C LYS A 59 -18.85 -4.42 -7.76
N LEU A 60 -18.48 -3.69 -8.81
CA LEU A 60 -19.41 -3.30 -9.88
C LEU A 60 -20.03 -4.54 -10.55
N LEU A 61 -19.20 -5.53 -10.90
CA LEU A 61 -19.66 -6.78 -11.52
C LEU A 61 -20.64 -7.55 -10.63
N LEU A 62 -20.36 -7.64 -9.33
CA LEU A 62 -21.23 -8.32 -8.36
C LEU A 62 -22.55 -7.57 -8.16
N ARG A 63 -22.54 -6.23 -8.19
CA ARG A 63 -23.76 -5.40 -8.10
C ARG A 63 -24.66 -5.61 -9.31
N THR A 64 -24.12 -5.62 -10.53
CA THR A 64 -24.89 -5.85 -11.76
C THR A 64 -25.56 -7.24 -11.77
N ARG A 65 -24.96 -8.24 -11.13
CA ARG A 65 -25.56 -9.59 -10.98
C ARG A 65 -26.71 -9.63 -9.96
N LYS A 66 -26.66 -8.79 -8.92
CA LYS A 66 -27.72 -8.68 -7.90
C LYS A 66 -28.90 -7.83 -8.37
N GLN A 67 -28.67 -6.82 -9.21
CA GLN A 67 -29.72 -5.94 -9.71
C GLN A 67 -30.72 -6.65 -10.64
N LYS A 68 -30.30 -7.71 -11.34
CA LYS A 68 -31.22 -8.62 -12.05
C LYS A 68 -32.16 -9.42 -11.12
N ARG A 69 -31.92 -9.42 -9.80
CA ARG A 69 -32.72 -10.12 -8.78
C ARG A 69 -33.63 -9.19 -7.96
N ASN A 70 -33.44 -7.87 -8.00
CA ASN A 70 -33.98 -6.92 -7.00
C ASN A 70 -35.01 -5.87 -7.53
N VAL A 71 -35.60 -6.04 -8.72
CA VAL A 71 -36.72 -5.17 -9.16
C VAL A 71 -37.99 -5.31 -8.26
N VAL A 72 -38.00 -6.26 -7.31
CA VAL A 72 -39.14 -6.52 -6.41
C VAL A 72 -39.09 -5.73 -5.08
N THR A 73 -38.02 -4.97 -4.81
CA THR A 73 -37.87 -4.26 -3.52
C THR A 73 -37.50 -2.81 -3.75
N GLU A 74 -38.41 -2.05 -4.35
CA GLU A 74 -38.39 -0.59 -4.29
C GLU A 74 -38.65 -0.14 -2.84
N VAL A 75 -38.14 1.05 -2.47
CA VAL A 75 -38.57 1.85 -1.30
C VAL A 75 -38.13 1.34 0.08
N GLU A 76 -36.98 1.81 0.58
CA GLU A 76 -36.76 2.26 1.97
C GLU A 76 -35.27 2.57 2.23
N GLY A 77 -35.00 3.67 2.92
CA GLY A 77 -33.68 4.29 3.01
C GLY A 77 -32.67 3.61 3.94
N GLY A 78 -31.41 4.06 3.80
CA GLY A 78 -30.29 3.70 4.66
C GLY A 78 -29.64 2.38 4.26
N GLU A 79 -28.91 2.35 3.15
CA GLU A 79 -28.51 1.07 2.55
C GLU A 79 -27.26 0.45 3.20
N ASP A 80 -27.50 -0.11 4.38
CA ASP A 80 -26.94 -1.39 4.80
C ASP A 80 -27.04 -2.40 3.64
N GLN A 81 -25.92 -2.68 3.00
CA GLN A 81 -25.73 -3.95 2.30
C GLN A 81 -24.38 -4.54 2.70
N TYR A 82 -24.42 -5.21 3.85
CA TYR A 82 -23.70 -6.46 4.04
C TYR A 82 -23.84 -7.29 2.76
N THR A 83 -22.73 -7.61 2.11
CA THR A 83 -22.71 -8.83 1.33
C THR A 83 -21.33 -9.43 1.25
N GLU A 84 -21.28 -10.66 1.76
CA GLU A 84 -20.28 -11.68 1.53
C GLU A 84 -19.77 -11.64 0.08
N GLY A 85 -18.45 -11.69 -0.06
CA GLY A 85 -17.77 -11.56 -1.33
C GLY A 85 -16.32 -11.99 -1.25
N THR A 86 -16.14 -13.29 -0.98
CA THR A 86 -14.95 -14.10 -1.29
C THR A 86 -13.74 -13.85 -0.39
N GLU A 87 -13.78 -14.52 0.76
CA GLU A 87 -12.58 -14.90 1.50
C GLU A 87 -11.62 -15.68 0.60
N PRO A 88 -10.31 -15.41 0.61
CA PRO A 88 -9.39 -16.47 0.95
C PRO A 88 -9.53 -16.69 2.46
N GLU A 89 -10.02 -17.86 2.86
CA GLU A 89 -10.12 -18.33 4.25
C GLU A 89 -8.78 -18.15 4.99
N GLN A 90 -8.50 -16.97 5.52
CA GLN A 90 -7.44 -16.73 6.48
C GLN A 90 -7.90 -15.57 7.34
N ASP A 91 -8.56 -15.92 8.44
CA ASP A 91 -8.77 -15.09 9.61
C ASP A 91 -7.40 -14.76 10.26
N SER A 92 -6.55 -14.09 9.49
CA SER A 92 -5.15 -13.80 9.77
C SER A 92 -5.11 -12.66 10.77
N LYS A 93 -4.22 -12.75 11.76
CA LYS A 93 -3.99 -11.71 12.79
C LYS A 93 -3.90 -10.29 12.21
N LYS A 94 -3.45 -10.16 10.96
CA LYS A 94 -3.39 -8.94 10.15
C LYS A 94 -4.77 -8.32 9.87
N GLN A 95 -5.75 -9.12 9.47
CA GLN A 95 -7.12 -8.65 9.21
C GLN A 95 -7.81 -8.16 10.49
N LYS A 96 -7.65 -8.88 11.61
CA LYS A 96 -8.18 -8.44 12.91
C LYS A 96 -7.61 -7.07 13.32
N ARG A 97 -6.31 -6.86 13.13
CA ARG A 97 -5.67 -5.55 13.38
C ARG A 97 -6.21 -4.46 12.46
N ALA A 98 -6.35 -4.73 11.17
CA ALA A 98 -6.92 -3.77 10.23
C ALA A 98 -8.36 -3.39 10.60
N ARG A 99 -9.17 -4.37 11.03
CA ARG A 99 -10.54 -4.14 11.49
C ARG A 99 -10.57 -3.26 12.74
N VAL A 100 -9.77 -3.57 13.76
CA VAL A 100 -9.66 -2.75 14.98
C VAL A 100 -9.23 -1.31 14.65
N LEU A 101 -8.26 -1.13 13.76
CA LEU A 101 -7.82 0.21 13.33
C LEU A 101 -8.95 0.97 12.64
N PHE A 102 -9.68 0.30 11.75
CA PHE A 102 -10.79 0.90 11.03
C PHE A 102 -11.96 1.25 11.94
N ASP A 103 -12.36 0.35 12.83
CA ASP A 103 -13.47 0.58 13.77
C ASP A 103 -13.16 1.77 14.70
N LYS A 104 -11.89 1.97 15.07
CA LYS A 104 -11.47 3.04 15.98
C LYS A 104 -11.20 4.39 15.29
N TYR A 105 -10.58 4.37 14.10
CA TYR A 105 -10.04 5.57 13.45
C TYR A 105 -10.50 5.77 12.01
N GLY A 106 -11.36 4.87 11.50
CA GLY A 106 -11.84 4.87 10.13
C GLY A 106 -10.72 4.69 9.10
N LEU A 107 -10.99 5.20 7.90
CA LEU A 107 -10.08 5.15 6.77
C LEU A 107 -8.74 5.88 7.02
N PRO A 108 -8.68 7.10 7.60
CA PRO A 108 -7.42 7.80 7.83
C PRO A 108 -6.48 6.99 8.75
N GLY A 109 -6.99 6.45 9.85
CA GLY A 109 -6.16 5.66 10.76
C GLY A 109 -5.69 4.34 10.15
N LEU A 110 -6.56 3.65 9.40
CA LEU A 110 -6.19 2.41 8.71
C LEU A 110 -5.12 2.66 7.64
N THR A 111 -5.21 3.74 6.89
CA THR A 111 -4.27 4.04 5.80
C THR A 111 -2.97 4.62 6.32
N ILE A 112 -2.97 5.43 7.39
CA ILE A 112 -1.75 5.98 7.99
C ILE A 112 -0.99 4.90 8.78
N PHE A 113 -1.65 4.18 9.69
CA PHE A 113 -0.96 3.23 10.57
C PHE A 113 -0.93 1.81 10.02
N GLY A 114 -1.85 1.46 9.12
CA GLY A 114 -1.95 0.10 8.62
C GLY A 114 -0.80 -0.34 7.70
N PRO A 115 -0.13 0.50 6.90
CA PRO A 115 1.10 0.11 6.19
C PRO A 115 2.18 -0.42 7.12
N LEU A 116 2.32 0.16 8.30
CA LEU A 116 3.27 -0.28 9.33
C LEU A 116 2.84 -1.60 9.99
N LEU A 117 1.55 -1.72 10.35
CA LEU A 117 1.06 -2.82 11.18
C LEU A 117 0.63 -4.07 10.39
N VAL A 118 0.13 -3.87 9.17
CA VAL A 118 -0.59 -4.87 8.39
C VAL A 118 -0.05 -4.95 6.95
N GLY A 119 0.41 -3.83 6.40
CA GLY A 119 0.86 -3.66 5.01
C GLY A 119 -0.08 -2.74 4.23
N SER A 120 0.46 -1.99 3.28
CA SER A 120 -0.30 -0.96 2.55
C SER A 120 -1.38 -1.57 1.65
N HIS A 121 -1.08 -2.71 1.03
CA HIS A 121 -2.01 -3.45 0.18
C HIS A 121 -3.20 -3.98 0.98
N ILE A 122 -2.97 -4.50 2.19
CA ILE A 122 -4.04 -4.96 3.08
C ILE A 122 -4.87 -3.77 3.57
N SER A 123 -4.24 -2.64 3.93
CA SER A 123 -4.96 -1.42 4.29
C SER A 123 -5.85 -0.91 3.17
N ALA A 124 -5.35 -0.86 1.93
CA ALA A 124 -6.12 -0.43 0.78
C ALA A 124 -7.28 -1.39 0.48
N PHE A 125 -7.02 -2.70 0.50
CA PHE A 125 -8.04 -3.72 0.32
C PHE A 125 -9.12 -3.61 1.39
N MET A 126 -8.74 -3.51 2.66
CA MET A 126 -9.68 -3.41 3.78
C MET A 126 -10.46 -2.09 3.76
N GLY A 127 -9.81 -0.96 3.44
CA GLY A 127 -10.48 0.33 3.26
C GLY A 127 -11.56 0.26 2.17
N MET A 128 -11.24 -0.39 1.05
CA MET A 128 -12.23 -0.67 0.02
C MET A 128 -13.33 -1.60 0.54
N SER A 129 -12.99 -2.72 1.16
CA SER A 129 -13.93 -3.75 1.64
C SER A 129 -14.89 -3.24 2.71
N PHE A 130 -14.44 -2.36 3.61
CA PHE A 130 -15.26 -1.76 4.67
C PHE A 130 -16.16 -0.60 4.20
N GLY A 131 -16.38 -0.47 2.88
CA GLY A 131 -17.41 0.41 2.33
C GLY A 131 -16.97 1.84 2.03
N SER A 132 -15.68 2.18 2.21
CA SER A 132 -15.19 3.50 1.80
C SER A 132 -15.22 3.67 0.28
N SER A 133 -15.53 4.88 -0.19
CA SER A 133 -15.54 5.17 -1.62
C SER A 133 -14.12 5.10 -2.22
N ARG A 134 -14.02 4.63 -3.47
CA ARG A 134 -12.73 4.48 -4.18
C ARG A 134 -11.89 5.75 -4.14
N GLY A 135 -12.52 6.91 -4.38
CA GLY A 135 -11.82 8.21 -4.40
C GLY A 135 -11.20 8.55 -3.05
N LEU A 136 -11.94 8.32 -1.96
CA LEU A 136 -11.44 8.56 -0.60
C LEU A 136 -10.31 7.60 -0.23
N VAL A 137 -10.47 6.29 -0.51
CA VAL A 137 -9.40 5.30 -0.26
C VAL A 137 -8.14 5.66 -1.03
N THR A 138 -8.27 6.02 -2.30
CA THR A 138 -7.15 6.41 -3.15
C THR A 138 -6.41 7.63 -2.59
N GLY A 139 -7.14 8.70 -2.25
CA GLY A 139 -6.55 9.93 -1.70
C GLY A 139 -5.80 9.69 -0.39
N TRP A 140 -6.42 8.94 0.53
CA TRP A 140 -5.79 8.61 1.82
C TRP A 140 -4.59 7.68 1.69
N MET A 141 -4.64 6.70 0.79
CA MET A 141 -3.50 5.82 0.51
C MET A 141 -2.34 6.62 -0.09
N ILE A 142 -2.59 7.52 -1.06
CA ILE A 142 -1.54 8.38 -1.61
C ILE A 142 -0.90 9.24 -0.52
N ALA A 143 -1.71 9.90 0.32
CA ALA A 143 -1.21 10.72 1.41
C ALA A 143 -0.34 9.90 2.38
N SER A 144 -0.79 8.71 2.76
CA SER A 144 -0.03 7.80 3.61
C SER A 144 1.29 7.36 2.97
N LEU A 145 1.26 6.96 1.69
CA LEU A 145 2.46 6.58 0.95
C LEU A 145 3.48 7.71 0.89
N VAL A 146 3.04 8.95 0.64
CA VAL A 146 3.93 10.12 0.65
C VAL A 146 4.57 10.30 2.01
N ILE A 147 3.78 10.27 3.08
CA ILE A 147 4.27 10.40 4.46
C ILE A 147 5.33 9.34 4.75
N TRP A 148 5.02 8.07 4.52
CA TRP A 148 5.94 6.98 4.83
C TRP A 148 7.15 6.93 3.92
N THR A 149 7.03 7.35 2.66
CA THR A 149 8.18 7.50 1.76
C THR A 149 9.16 8.52 2.31
N ILE A 150 8.67 9.69 2.73
CA ILE A 150 9.50 10.74 3.34
C ILE A 150 10.14 10.21 4.62
N VAL A 151 9.35 9.64 5.52
CA VAL A 151 9.83 9.11 6.80
C VAL A 151 10.91 8.05 6.58
N SER A 152 10.67 7.03 5.75
CA SER A 152 11.63 5.96 5.47
C SER A 152 12.89 6.49 4.80
N THR A 153 12.78 7.43 3.86
CA THR A 153 13.93 8.02 3.18
C THR A 153 14.80 8.83 4.14
N VAL A 154 14.19 9.69 4.96
CA VAL A 154 14.91 10.53 5.93
C VAL A 154 15.57 9.67 7.01
N LEU A 155 14.86 8.67 7.54
CA LEU A 155 15.40 7.75 8.55
C LEU A 155 16.55 6.92 7.98
N ALA A 156 16.39 6.35 6.78
CA ALA A 156 17.44 5.56 6.16
C ALA A 156 18.68 6.39 5.82
N ASN A 157 18.50 7.56 5.19
CA ASN A 157 19.62 8.42 4.82
C ASN A 157 20.37 8.94 6.05
N SER A 158 19.65 9.38 7.09
CA SER A 158 20.26 9.81 8.35
C SER A 158 20.94 8.64 9.06
N GLY A 159 20.29 7.47 9.09
CA GLY A 159 20.81 6.25 9.70
C GLY A 159 22.11 5.79 9.06
N VAL A 160 22.17 5.72 7.72
CA VAL A 160 23.41 5.39 6.98
C VAL A 160 24.49 6.44 7.26
N SER A 161 24.13 7.73 7.24
CA SER A 161 25.09 8.81 7.50
C SER A 161 25.70 8.74 8.90
N PHE A 162 24.95 8.29 9.90
CA PHE A 162 25.39 8.21 11.29
C PHE A 162 26.11 6.90 11.63
N LEU A 163 25.57 5.76 11.17
CA LEU A 163 26.03 4.42 11.58
C LEU A 163 27.03 3.78 10.61
N ALA A 164 26.96 4.12 9.32
CA ALA A 164 27.74 3.43 8.29
C ALA A 164 28.06 4.37 7.11
N PRO A 165 28.82 5.46 7.35
CA PRO A 165 29.11 6.46 6.33
C PRO A 165 29.83 5.86 5.11
N ASP A 166 30.64 4.83 5.31
CA ASP A 166 31.40 4.13 4.25
C ASP A 166 30.51 3.46 3.19
N LEU A 167 29.23 3.18 3.51
CA LEU A 167 28.29 2.55 2.58
C LEU A 167 27.80 3.51 1.49
N LYS A 168 27.95 4.83 1.67
CA LYS A 168 27.59 5.80 0.61
C LYS A 168 28.46 5.64 -0.63
N GLU A 169 29.71 5.27 -0.45
CA GLU A 169 30.67 5.09 -1.54
C GLU A 169 30.87 3.62 -1.91
N ASN A 170 30.69 2.70 -0.95
CA ASN A 170 30.94 1.26 -1.15
C ASN A 170 29.67 0.40 -1.07
N GLY A 171 28.50 0.94 -1.35
CA GLY A 171 27.25 0.19 -1.26
C GLY A 171 27.24 -1.08 -2.13
N PHE A 172 26.62 -2.16 -1.66
CA PHE A 172 26.61 -3.44 -2.38
C PHE A 172 25.88 -3.37 -3.73
N LEU A 173 24.85 -2.52 -3.85
CA LEU A 173 24.12 -2.33 -5.13
C LEU A 173 24.92 -1.52 -6.14
N LEU A 174 25.86 -0.68 -5.68
CA LEU A 174 26.84 -0.03 -6.56
C LEU A 174 27.83 -1.07 -7.07
N ARG A 175 28.38 -1.91 -6.18
CA ARG A 175 29.38 -2.93 -6.52
C ARG A 175 28.90 -4.03 -7.46
N ILE A 176 27.63 -4.45 -7.36
CA ILE A 176 27.07 -5.51 -8.22
C ILE A 176 26.76 -5.01 -9.65
N PHE A 177 26.48 -3.71 -9.81
CA PHE A 177 25.93 -3.14 -11.05
C PHE A 177 26.72 -1.93 -11.60
N GLN A 178 27.95 -1.73 -11.12
CA GLN A 178 29.02 -0.96 -11.76
C GLN A 178 29.91 -1.92 -12.57
#